data_AF-A0A368F1X2-F1
#
_entry.id   AF-A0A368F1X2-F1
#
_cell.length_a   1.000
_cell.length_b   1.000
_cell.length_c   1.000
_cell.angle_alpha   90.00
_cell.angle_beta   90.00
_cell.angle_gamma   90.00
#
_symmetry.space_group_name_H-M   'P 1'
#
loop_
_entity.id
_entity.type
_entity.pdbx_description
1 polymer ?
#
loop_
_entity_poly.entity_id
_entity_poly.type
_entity_poly.pdbx_seq_one_letter_code
_entity_poly.pdbx_strand_id
1 'polypeptide(L)'
;MSNSFVAESSQERKQIFQDSINKKVVLEWVRVTGLPNPRKKPFDRILQELAVDILKYPREKPIAFSWPTAAGMTGNILAIRAKISYDFWRFFITEGRGLLAEYNKTNNLDIRINREQTLTVSDNERLGESMTPTMAAVQFGINLEAWNGLPLDDLLTQKEKDAIKRGDVKLGSLRLTGVNLTKSQSSKNTSENNKENCMEKQESSSNSSESPDVEVGRKRPTSGVNNQDDLPAKMPKV
;
A
#
# COMPACT_ATOMS: atom_id res chain seq x y z
N MET A 1 -11.43 -18.88 -54.26
CA MET A 1 -12.04 -18.07 -53.18
C MET A 1 -12.01 -18.92 -51.90
N SER A 2 -11.93 -18.28 -50.73
CA SER A 2 -12.00 -18.90 -49.38
C SER A 2 -10.65 -19.22 -48.70
N ASN A 3 -10.08 -18.24 -48.01
CA ASN A 3 -9.19 -18.46 -46.84
C ASN A 3 -8.99 -17.22 -45.94
N SER A 4 -9.77 -16.16 -46.10
CA SER A 4 -9.60 -14.89 -45.36
C SER A 4 -10.31 -14.86 -43.99
N PHE A 5 -11.34 -15.67 -43.77
CA PHE A 5 -12.22 -15.54 -42.59
C PHE A 5 -11.64 -16.10 -41.27
N VAL A 6 -10.66 -17.00 -41.34
CA VAL A 6 -10.12 -17.67 -40.13
C VAL A 6 -9.00 -16.86 -39.47
N ALA A 7 -8.27 -16.05 -40.24
CA ALA A 7 -7.14 -15.26 -39.76
C ALA A 7 -7.56 -14.10 -38.83
N GLU A 8 -8.70 -13.45 -39.12
CA GLU A 8 -9.23 -12.35 -38.30
C GLU A 8 -9.51 -12.78 -36.86
N SER A 9 -10.15 -13.95 -36.65
CA SER A 9 -10.53 -14.41 -35.31
C SER A 9 -9.34 -14.74 -34.39
N SER A 10 -8.17 -15.03 -34.97
CA SER A 10 -6.95 -15.35 -34.23
C SER A 10 -6.15 -14.09 -33.90
N GLN A 11 -6.14 -13.10 -34.80
CA GLN A 11 -5.56 -11.79 -34.53
C GLN A 11 -6.36 -11.04 -33.48
N GLU A 12 -7.69 -11.08 -33.56
CA GLU A 12 -8.57 -10.42 -32.60
C GLU A 12 -8.42 -11.01 -31.20
N ARG A 13 -8.30 -12.34 -31.06
CA ARG A 13 -7.99 -12.98 -29.76
C ARG A 13 -6.62 -12.59 -29.21
N LYS A 14 -5.60 -12.48 -30.06
CA LYS A 14 -4.27 -12.00 -29.65
C LYS A 14 -4.32 -10.54 -29.22
N GLN A 15 -5.08 -9.71 -29.93
CA GLN A 15 -5.29 -8.30 -29.60
C GLN A 15 -6.02 -8.18 -28.25
N ILE A 16 -7.13 -8.90 -28.06
CA ILE A 16 -7.90 -8.93 -26.80
C ILE A 16 -7.04 -9.44 -25.64
N PHE A 17 -6.24 -10.48 -25.85
CA PHE A 17 -5.35 -11.03 -24.85
C PHE A 17 -4.26 -10.02 -24.48
N GLN A 18 -3.60 -9.44 -25.48
CA GLN A 18 -2.59 -8.40 -25.31
C GLN A 18 -3.19 -7.16 -24.63
N ASP A 19 -4.41 -6.77 -24.96
CA ASP A 19 -5.15 -5.69 -24.31
C ASP A 19 -5.52 -6.04 -22.87
N SER A 20 -5.80 -7.31 -22.56
CA SER A 20 -6.03 -7.76 -21.17
C SER A 20 -4.73 -7.76 -20.34
N ILE A 21 -3.61 -8.16 -20.95
CA ILE A 21 -2.29 -8.10 -20.34
C ILE A 21 -1.91 -6.63 -20.14
N ASN A 22 -2.10 -5.80 -21.16
CA ASN A 22 -1.90 -4.37 -21.08
C ASN A 22 -2.82 -3.75 -20.03
N LYS A 23 -4.09 -4.14 -19.89
CA LYS A 23 -4.96 -3.65 -18.79
C LYS A 23 -4.47 -4.05 -17.40
N LYS A 24 -3.84 -5.22 -17.26
CA LYS A 24 -3.26 -5.68 -15.99
C LYS A 24 -1.91 -5.02 -15.69
N VAL A 25 -1.16 -4.62 -16.72
CA VAL A 25 0.20 -4.06 -16.62
C VAL A 25 0.21 -2.52 -16.68
N VAL A 26 -0.78 -1.93 -17.36
CA VAL A 26 -1.01 -0.50 -17.50
C VAL A 26 -1.88 -0.08 -16.34
N LEU A 27 -1.25 0.56 -15.37
CA LEU A 27 -1.90 1.39 -14.35
C LEU A 27 -2.77 2.42 -15.09
N GLU A 28 -4.04 2.06 -15.26
CA GLU A 28 -4.98 2.73 -16.15
C GLU A 28 -5.26 4.16 -15.69
N TRP A 29 -5.17 4.40 -14.38
CA TRP A 29 -5.50 5.66 -13.76
C TRP A 29 -4.25 6.47 -13.40
N VAL A 30 -4.32 7.76 -13.74
CA VAL A 30 -3.35 8.75 -13.31
C VAL A 30 -4.04 9.90 -12.58
N ARG A 31 -3.32 10.48 -11.64
CA ARG A 31 -3.68 11.69 -10.93
C ARG A 31 -2.80 12.84 -11.41
N VAL A 32 -3.44 13.83 -12.01
CA VAL A 32 -2.83 15.09 -12.43
C VAL A 32 -3.03 16.12 -11.32
N THR A 33 -1.93 16.67 -10.81
CA THR A 33 -1.93 17.68 -9.73
C THR A 33 -1.19 18.93 -10.17
N GLY A 34 -1.48 20.07 -9.54
CA GLY A 34 -0.77 21.33 -9.80
C GLY A 34 -1.15 22.02 -11.11
N LEU A 35 -2.17 21.53 -11.82
CA LEU A 35 -2.67 22.12 -13.07
C LEU A 35 -3.72 23.20 -12.77
N PRO A 36 -3.42 24.50 -12.98
CA PRO A 36 -4.33 25.58 -12.67
C PRO A 36 -5.53 25.60 -13.64
N ASN A 37 -6.72 25.89 -13.12
CA ASN A 37 -7.95 26.04 -13.91
C ASN A 37 -8.65 27.38 -13.63
N PRO A 38 -8.08 28.52 -14.08
CA PRO A 38 -8.62 29.84 -13.76
C PRO A 38 -10.01 30.10 -14.37
N ARG A 39 -10.35 29.43 -15.48
CA ARG A 39 -11.61 29.63 -16.22
C ARG A 39 -12.67 28.55 -15.95
N LYS A 40 -12.46 27.68 -14.94
CA LYS A 40 -13.35 26.55 -14.63
C LYS A 40 -13.75 25.74 -15.88
N LYS A 41 -12.79 25.53 -16.79
CA LYS A 41 -13.00 24.73 -17.99
C LYS A 41 -13.38 23.29 -17.59
N PRO A 42 -14.15 22.57 -18.43
CA PRO A 42 -14.42 21.16 -18.20
C PRO A 42 -13.10 20.37 -18.25
N PHE A 43 -13.03 19.29 -17.48
CA PHE A 43 -11.78 18.53 -17.33
C PHE A 43 -11.26 17.97 -18.65
N ASP A 44 -12.14 17.54 -19.56
CA ASP A 44 -11.75 17.05 -20.89
C ASP A 44 -10.93 18.09 -21.66
N ARG A 45 -11.35 19.36 -21.62
CA ARG A 45 -10.65 20.44 -22.33
C ARG A 45 -9.29 20.75 -21.71
N ILE A 46 -9.22 20.75 -20.39
CA ILE A 46 -7.96 21.04 -19.67
C ILE A 46 -6.94 19.94 -19.90
N LEU A 47 -7.37 18.68 -19.85
CA LEU A 47 -6.48 17.55 -20.10
C LEU A 47 -6.07 17.47 -21.57
N GLN A 48 -6.94 17.88 -22.49
CA GLN A 48 -6.58 18.01 -23.90
C GLN A 48 -5.53 19.12 -24.13
N GLU A 49 -5.70 20.28 -23.49
CA GLU A 49 -4.71 21.38 -23.52
C GLU A 49 -3.38 20.94 -22.90
N LEU A 50 -3.42 20.20 -21.78
CA LEU A 50 -2.22 19.60 -21.20
C LEU A 50 -1.53 18.64 -22.17
N ALA A 51 -2.27 17.74 -22.82
CA ALA A 51 -1.70 16.77 -23.74
C ALA A 51 -1.10 17.43 -24.98
N VAL A 52 -1.82 18.34 -25.61
CA VAL A 52 -1.46 18.89 -26.92
C VAL A 52 -0.60 20.14 -26.81
N ASP A 53 -0.98 21.09 -25.97
CA ASP A 53 -0.34 22.41 -25.95
C ASP A 53 0.90 22.41 -25.04
N ILE A 54 0.84 21.71 -23.90
CA ILE A 54 1.96 21.61 -22.96
C ILE A 54 2.89 20.46 -23.36
N LEU A 55 2.34 19.25 -23.52
CA LEU A 55 3.14 18.04 -23.75
C LEU A 55 3.42 17.76 -25.23
N LYS A 56 2.85 18.56 -26.15
CA LYS A 56 3.05 18.42 -27.61
C LYS A 56 2.72 17.03 -28.14
N TYR A 57 1.74 16.36 -27.53
CA TYR A 57 1.30 15.06 -27.99
C TYR A 57 0.63 15.18 -29.37
N PRO A 58 1.04 14.36 -30.37
CA PRO A 58 0.49 14.43 -31.73
C PRO A 58 -1.03 14.24 -31.76
N ARG A 59 -1.73 15.07 -32.54
CA ARG A 59 -3.21 15.05 -32.62
C ARG A 59 -3.74 13.87 -33.43
N GLU A 60 -2.89 13.27 -34.25
CA GLU A 60 -3.20 12.11 -35.09
C GLU A 60 -3.27 10.82 -34.27
N LYS A 61 -2.71 10.83 -33.05
CA LYS A 61 -2.70 9.69 -32.15
C LYS A 61 -4.00 9.58 -31.34
N PRO A 62 -4.27 8.39 -30.74
CA PRO A 62 -5.45 8.20 -29.90
C PRO A 62 -5.53 9.20 -28.74
N ILE A 63 -6.75 9.44 -28.25
CA ILE A 63 -7.00 10.37 -27.14
C ILE A 63 -6.08 10.04 -25.95
N ALA A 64 -5.42 11.06 -25.40
CA ALA A 64 -4.46 10.91 -24.31
C ALA A 64 -5.11 10.53 -22.98
N PHE A 65 -6.21 11.22 -22.64
CA PHE A 65 -6.93 11.08 -21.38
C PHE A 65 -8.40 10.79 -21.61
N SER A 66 -8.98 9.92 -20.80
CA SER A 66 -10.42 9.63 -20.81
C SER A 66 -10.96 9.54 -19.39
N TRP A 67 -12.28 9.60 -19.23
CA TRP A 67 -12.95 9.49 -17.92
C TRP A 67 -12.42 10.45 -16.85
N PRO A 68 -12.29 11.75 -17.13
CA PRO A 68 -11.79 12.67 -16.14
C PRO A 68 -12.78 12.88 -15.00
N THR A 69 -12.27 12.85 -13.77
CA THR A 69 -13.03 13.08 -12.56
C THR A 69 -12.23 13.91 -11.57
N ALA A 70 -12.93 14.61 -10.67
CA ALA A 70 -12.28 15.34 -9.59
C ALA A 70 -11.64 14.35 -8.60
N ALA A 71 -10.40 14.62 -8.19
CA ALA A 71 -9.61 13.74 -7.32
C ALA A 71 -9.12 14.48 -6.07
N GLY A 72 -10.03 15.23 -5.43
CA GLY A 72 -9.72 16.04 -4.26
C GLY A 72 -8.82 17.25 -4.56
N MET A 73 -8.24 17.83 -3.52
CA MET A 73 -7.36 19.00 -3.63
C MET A 73 -5.91 18.62 -3.38
N THR A 74 -4.99 19.30 -4.05
CA THR A 74 -3.54 19.26 -3.77
C THR A 74 -3.09 20.69 -3.55
N GLY A 75 -2.85 21.05 -2.29
CA GLY A 75 -2.77 22.45 -1.88
C GLY A 75 -4.10 23.17 -2.18
N ASN A 76 -4.03 24.28 -2.93
CA ASN A 76 -5.20 25.07 -3.30
C ASN A 76 -5.77 24.74 -4.70
N ILE A 77 -5.20 23.74 -5.39
CA ILE A 77 -5.56 23.38 -6.76
C ILE A 77 -6.31 22.05 -6.76
N LEU A 78 -7.38 21.97 -7.56
CA LEU A 78 -8.13 20.73 -7.76
C LEU A 78 -7.26 19.72 -8.51
N ALA A 79 -7.11 18.53 -7.95
CA ALA A 79 -6.49 17.41 -8.63
C ALA A 79 -7.51 16.72 -9.54
N ILE A 80 -7.04 16.23 -10.69
CA ILE A 80 -7.88 15.54 -11.68
C ILE A 80 -7.38 14.11 -11.79
N ARG A 81 -8.28 13.14 -11.67
CA ARG A 81 -8.02 11.73 -11.98
C ARG A 81 -8.55 11.45 -13.37
N ALA A 82 -7.79 10.74 -14.19
CA ALA A 82 -8.21 10.35 -15.53
C ALA A 82 -7.59 9.00 -15.91
N LYS A 83 -8.26 8.29 -16.82
CA LYS A 83 -7.69 7.13 -17.49
C LYS A 83 -6.72 7.59 -18.57
N ILE A 84 -5.60 6.90 -18.69
CA ILE A 84 -4.53 7.24 -19.64
C ILE A 84 -4.44 6.20 -20.77
N SER A 85 -4.25 6.66 -22.01
CA SER A 85 -3.99 5.74 -23.12
C SER A 85 -2.55 5.24 -23.10
N TYR A 86 -2.34 4.02 -23.58
CA TYR A 86 -1.00 3.40 -23.62
C TYR A 86 -0.03 4.22 -24.49
N ASP A 87 -0.47 4.68 -25.66
CA ASP A 87 0.36 5.47 -26.58
C ASP A 87 0.80 6.80 -25.97
N PHE A 88 -0.10 7.48 -25.26
CA PHE A 88 0.24 8.69 -24.55
C PHE A 88 1.17 8.41 -23.38
N TRP A 89 0.92 7.35 -22.61
CA TRP A 89 1.80 7.00 -21.49
C TRP A 89 3.22 6.67 -21.94
N ARG A 90 3.38 5.93 -23.04
CA ARG A 90 4.67 5.64 -23.65
C ARG A 90 5.38 6.92 -24.07
N PHE A 91 4.69 7.80 -24.80
CA PHE A 91 5.21 9.11 -25.19
C PHE A 91 5.61 9.97 -23.98
N PHE A 92 4.79 9.96 -22.92
CA PHE A 92 5.04 10.74 -21.73
C PHE A 92 6.32 10.30 -21.01
N ILE A 93 6.56 8.99 -20.90
CA ILE A 93 7.80 8.49 -20.29
C ILE A 93 9.03 8.87 -21.13
N THR A 94 8.95 8.78 -22.45
CA THR A 94 10.10 8.99 -23.33
C THR A 94 10.45 10.46 -23.51
N GLU A 95 9.45 11.31 -23.76
CA GLU A 95 9.65 12.71 -24.15
C GLU A 95 8.85 13.68 -23.28
N GLY A 96 7.60 13.33 -22.95
CA GLY A 96 6.68 14.24 -22.27
C GLY A 96 7.13 14.68 -20.86
N ARG A 97 7.89 13.86 -20.13
CA ARG A 97 8.46 14.24 -18.83
C ARG A 97 9.40 15.44 -18.91
N GLY A 98 10.25 15.48 -19.94
CA GLY A 98 11.17 16.59 -20.16
C GLY A 98 10.42 17.87 -20.50
N LEU A 99 9.45 17.77 -21.41
CA LEU A 99 8.59 18.89 -21.82
C LEU A 99 7.78 19.46 -20.64
N LEU A 100 7.24 18.59 -19.79
CA LEU A 100 6.51 19.03 -18.60
C LEU A 100 7.43 19.77 -17.61
N ALA A 101 8.65 19.27 -17.41
CA ALA A 101 9.62 19.89 -16.50
C ALA A 101 10.05 21.28 -17.02
N GLU A 102 10.28 21.42 -18.32
CA GLU A 102 10.60 22.70 -18.96
C GLU A 102 9.45 23.71 -18.83
N TYR A 103 8.22 23.25 -19.08
CA TYR A 103 7.03 24.08 -18.92
C TYR A 103 6.82 24.53 -17.47
N ASN A 104 6.97 23.61 -16.51
CA ASN A 104 6.90 23.90 -15.07
C ASN A 104 7.94 24.95 -14.66
N LYS A 105 9.18 24.81 -15.12
CA LYS A 105 10.26 25.77 -14.85
C LYS A 105 9.95 27.16 -15.43
N THR A 106 9.41 27.21 -16.64
CA THR A 106 9.14 28.46 -17.35
C THR A 106 7.96 29.22 -16.75
N ASN A 107 6.92 28.52 -16.33
CA ASN A 107 5.69 29.12 -15.82
C ASN A 107 5.61 29.16 -14.29
N ASN A 108 6.67 28.72 -13.59
CA ASN A 108 6.71 28.58 -12.14
C ASN A 108 5.54 27.74 -11.59
N LEU A 109 5.29 26.60 -12.23
CA LEU A 109 4.24 25.65 -11.87
C LEU A 109 4.85 24.33 -11.39
N ASP A 110 4.07 23.54 -10.65
CA ASP A 110 4.45 22.20 -10.18
C ASP A 110 3.40 21.17 -10.66
N ILE A 111 3.20 21.09 -11.98
CA ILE A 111 2.29 20.12 -12.57
C ILE A 111 2.94 18.73 -12.49
N ARG A 112 2.20 17.76 -11.94
CA ARG A 112 2.67 16.36 -11.83
C ARG A 112 1.62 15.40 -12.34
N ILE A 113 2.08 14.34 -13.01
CA ILE A 113 1.26 13.22 -13.44
C ILE A 113 1.75 11.99 -12.68
N ASN A 114 1.01 11.63 -11.62
CA ASN A 114 1.32 10.50 -10.78
C ASN A 114 0.47 9.29 -11.19
N ARG A 115 1.09 8.12 -11.35
CA ARG A 115 0.33 6.89 -11.52
C ARG A 115 -0.42 6.60 -10.23
N GLU A 116 -1.69 6.27 -10.36
CA GLU A 116 -2.49 5.87 -9.20
C GLU A 116 -2.42 4.36 -9.06
N GLN A 117 -1.87 3.89 -7.93
CA GLN A 117 -1.96 2.49 -7.56
C GLN A 117 -3.35 2.26 -6.97
N THR A 118 -4.31 1.93 -7.83
CA THR A 118 -5.58 1.37 -7.37
C THR A 118 -5.33 -0.10 -7.09
N LEU A 119 -5.12 -0.47 -5.82
CA LEU A 119 -5.31 -1.86 -5.41
C LEU A 119 -6.74 -2.23 -5.79
N THR A 120 -6.90 -3.28 -6.59
CA THR A 120 -8.25 -3.76 -6.89
C THR A 120 -8.90 -4.22 -5.59
N VAL A 121 -10.22 -4.09 -5.45
CA VAL A 121 -10.94 -4.54 -4.24
C VAL A 121 -10.60 -6.00 -3.93
N SER A 122 -10.47 -6.82 -4.97
CA SER A 122 -10.00 -8.22 -4.87
C SER A 122 -8.57 -8.38 -4.36
N ASP A 123 -7.64 -7.49 -4.71
CA ASP A 123 -6.27 -7.54 -4.17
C ASP A 123 -6.25 -7.08 -2.70
N ASN A 124 -7.12 -6.14 -2.34
CA ASN A 124 -7.27 -5.69 -0.96
C ASN A 124 -7.90 -6.78 -0.07
N GLU A 125 -8.89 -7.52 -0.60
CA GLU A 125 -9.46 -8.71 0.05
C GLU A 125 -8.42 -9.83 0.18
N ARG A 126 -7.64 -10.10 -0.87
CA ARG A 126 -6.55 -11.11 -0.84
C ARG A 126 -5.43 -10.77 0.15
N LEU A 127 -5.10 -9.48 0.34
CA LEU A 127 -4.15 -9.05 1.37
C LEU A 127 -4.68 -9.26 2.79
N GLY A 128 -6.00 -9.34 2.98
CA GLY A 128 -6.63 -9.70 4.25
C GLY A 128 -6.89 -11.20 4.44
N GLU A 129 -6.96 -11.97 3.35
CA GLU A 129 -7.40 -13.37 3.33
C GLU A 129 -6.27 -14.40 3.14
N SER A 130 -5.03 -13.99 2.89
CA SER A 130 -3.92 -14.93 2.89
C SER A 130 -3.65 -15.39 4.32
N MET A 131 -4.11 -16.59 4.65
CA MET A 131 -3.78 -17.29 5.88
C MET A 131 -2.27 -17.31 6.11
N THR A 132 -1.82 -16.79 7.25
CA THR A 132 -0.40 -16.85 7.62
C THR A 132 0.03 -18.32 7.78
N PRO A 133 1.27 -18.69 7.45
CA PRO A 133 1.75 -20.07 7.65
C PRO A 133 1.57 -20.57 9.09
N THR A 134 1.74 -19.66 10.06
CA THR A 134 1.51 -19.91 11.49
C THR A 134 0.05 -20.23 11.77
N MET A 135 -0.88 -19.44 11.24
CA MET A 135 -2.32 -19.69 11.36
C MET A 135 -2.70 -21.01 10.67
N ALA A 136 -2.09 -21.32 9.52
CA ALA A 136 -2.28 -22.57 8.81
C ALA A 136 -1.94 -23.77 9.69
N ALA A 137 -0.78 -23.73 10.35
CA ALA A 137 -0.38 -24.81 11.28
C ALA A 137 -1.42 -25.03 12.39
N VAL A 138 -1.98 -23.94 12.96
CA VAL A 138 -3.05 -24.02 13.97
C VAL A 138 -4.32 -24.64 13.37
N GLN A 139 -4.82 -24.11 12.25
CA GLN A 139 -6.10 -24.54 11.70
C GLN A 139 -6.05 -25.97 11.15
N PHE A 140 -4.91 -26.41 10.61
CA PHE A 140 -4.67 -27.79 10.18
C PHE A 140 -4.32 -28.74 11.33
N GLY A 141 -4.09 -28.23 12.55
CA GLY A 141 -3.72 -29.04 13.71
C GLY A 141 -2.37 -29.75 13.53
N ILE A 142 -1.41 -29.08 12.90
CA ILE A 142 -0.09 -29.64 12.63
C ILE A 142 0.68 -29.69 13.95
N ASN A 143 1.15 -30.89 14.33
CA ASN A 143 2.04 -31.04 15.47
C ASN A 143 3.44 -30.52 15.10
N LEU A 144 3.90 -29.47 15.78
CA LEU A 144 5.23 -28.87 15.63
C LEU A 144 6.16 -29.19 16.81
N GLU A 145 5.87 -30.19 17.64
CA GLU A 145 6.74 -30.61 18.77
C GLU A 145 8.16 -31.00 18.32
N ALA A 146 8.30 -31.58 17.13
CA ALA A 146 9.60 -31.97 16.56
C ALA A 146 10.31 -30.82 15.82
N TRP A 147 9.76 -29.61 15.85
CA TRP A 147 10.35 -28.46 15.18
C TRP A 147 11.37 -27.78 16.10
N ASN A 148 12.62 -27.68 15.63
CA ASN A 148 13.74 -27.08 16.37
C ASN A 148 13.71 -25.53 16.40
N GLY A 149 12.55 -24.90 16.16
CA GLY A 149 12.39 -23.45 16.10
C GLY A 149 11.70 -22.83 17.31
N LEU A 150 11.32 -21.56 17.20
CA LEU A 150 10.49 -20.88 18.20
C LEU A 150 9.14 -21.59 18.33
N PRO A 151 8.53 -21.72 19.51
CA PRO A 151 7.23 -22.36 19.62
C PRO A 151 6.17 -21.61 18.80
N LEU A 152 5.14 -22.34 18.33
CA LEU A 152 4.09 -21.78 17.48
C LEU A 152 3.40 -20.57 18.11
N ASP A 153 3.22 -20.58 19.43
CA ASP A 153 2.66 -19.46 20.19
C ASP A 153 3.51 -18.19 20.08
N ASP A 154 4.82 -18.28 19.96
CA ASP A 154 5.70 -17.10 19.83
C ASP A 154 5.74 -16.55 18.40
N LEU A 155 5.33 -17.36 17.42
CA LEU A 155 5.19 -16.94 16.03
C LEU A 155 3.85 -16.26 15.72
N LEU A 156 2.85 -16.43 16.58
CA LEU A 156 1.53 -15.82 16.39
C LEU A 156 1.56 -14.33 16.74
N THR A 157 0.91 -13.52 15.92
CA THR A 157 0.67 -12.12 16.25
C THR A 157 -0.34 -11.99 17.40
N GLN A 158 -0.30 -10.88 18.14
CA GLN A 158 -1.22 -10.67 19.27
C GLN A 158 -2.70 -10.80 18.85
N LYS A 159 -3.04 -10.31 17.64
CA LYS A 159 -4.38 -10.41 17.06
C LYS A 159 -4.83 -11.88 16.86
N GLU A 160 -3.92 -12.72 16.40
CA GLU A 160 -4.16 -14.15 16.17
C GLU A 160 -4.31 -14.91 17.48
N LYS A 161 -3.48 -14.61 18.48
CA LYS A 161 -3.61 -15.15 19.85
C LYS A 161 -4.98 -14.84 20.44
N ASP A 162 -5.42 -13.59 20.31
CA ASP A 162 -6.71 -13.17 20.83
C ASP A 162 -7.87 -13.82 20.08
N ALA A 163 -7.74 -14.08 18.77
CA ALA A 163 -8.73 -14.82 17.98
C ALA A 163 -8.85 -16.29 18.42
N ILE A 164 -7.74 -16.95 18.73
CA ILE A 164 -7.74 -18.32 19.27
C ILE A 164 -8.38 -18.34 20.67
N LYS A 165 -8.04 -17.36 21.53
CA LYS A 165 -8.63 -17.23 22.88
C LYS A 165 -10.14 -16.97 22.86
N ARG A 166 -10.63 -16.18 21.90
CA ARG A 166 -12.07 -15.96 21.69
C ARG A 166 -12.80 -17.16 21.10
N GLY A 167 -12.07 -18.14 20.56
CA GLY A 167 -12.64 -19.30 19.88
C GLY A 167 -13.04 -19.06 18.43
N ASP A 168 -12.63 -17.93 17.85
CA ASP A 168 -12.86 -17.58 16.44
C ASP A 168 -12.07 -18.54 15.52
N VAL A 169 -10.91 -19.00 15.99
CA VAL A 169 -10.06 -19.99 15.31
C VAL A 169 -9.94 -21.24 16.17
N LYS A 170 -10.27 -22.40 15.60
CA LYS A 170 -10.18 -23.71 16.28
C LYS A 170 -9.05 -24.54 15.71
N LEU A 171 -8.26 -25.15 16.61
CA LEU A 171 -7.20 -26.09 16.26
C LEU A 171 -7.78 -27.28 15.46
N GLY A 172 -7.18 -27.60 14.31
CA GLY A 172 -7.61 -28.73 13.48
C GLY A 172 -9.00 -28.57 12.83
N SER A 173 -9.53 -27.35 12.74
CA SER A 173 -10.80 -27.07 12.07
C SER A 173 -10.76 -27.24 10.56
N LEU A 174 -9.57 -27.20 9.95
CA LEU A 174 -9.36 -27.43 8.53
C LEU A 174 -8.67 -28.77 8.31
N ARG A 175 -9.18 -29.58 7.38
CA ARG A 175 -8.62 -30.89 7.02
C ARG A 175 -8.36 -30.95 5.53
N LEU A 176 -7.19 -31.44 5.15
CA LEU A 176 -6.87 -31.74 3.75
C LEU A 176 -7.38 -33.15 3.42
N THR A 177 -8.19 -33.28 2.38
CA THR A 177 -8.64 -34.58 1.90
C THR A 177 -7.45 -35.39 1.40
N GLY A 178 -7.25 -36.60 1.96
CA GLY A 178 -6.19 -37.52 1.53
C GLY A 178 -4.84 -37.37 2.26
N VAL A 179 -4.70 -36.45 3.24
CA VAL A 179 -3.48 -36.29 4.03
C VAL A 179 -3.80 -36.37 5.52
N ASN A 180 -3.23 -37.36 6.22
CA ASN A 180 -3.33 -37.47 7.68
C ASN A 180 -2.17 -36.72 8.33
N LEU A 181 -2.41 -35.47 8.74
CA LEU A 181 -1.43 -34.63 9.44
C LEU A 181 -1.43 -34.87 10.96
N THR A 182 -2.49 -35.49 11.50
CA THR A 182 -2.60 -35.87 12.90
C THR A 182 -2.06 -37.29 13.10
N LYS A 183 -0.78 -37.44 13.45
CA LYS A 183 -0.34 -38.70 14.07
C LYS A 183 -0.99 -38.80 15.45
N SER A 184 -1.66 -39.93 15.68
CA SER A 184 -2.35 -40.31 16.91
C SER A 184 -1.58 -39.92 18.18
N GLN A 185 -2.15 -39.01 18.97
CA GLN A 185 -1.99 -39.05 20.43
C GLN A 185 -3.38 -39.30 21.02
N SER A 186 -3.54 -40.51 21.54
CA SER A 186 -4.59 -40.88 22.47
C SER A 186 -4.62 -39.90 23.66
N SER A 187 -5.71 -39.15 23.78
CA SER A 187 -6.37 -38.79 25.04
C SER A 187 -5.55 -38.81 26.34
N LYS A 188 -5.31 -37.62 26.90
CA LYS A 188 -5.40 -37.38 28.35
C LYS A 188 -6.24 -36.12 28.61
N ASN A 189 -7.51 -36.36 28.95
CA ASN A 189 -8.29 -35.41 29.72
C ASN A 189 -7.81 -35.48 31.18
N THR A 190 -7.50 -34.34 31.79
CA THR A 190 -7.73 -34.15 33.23
C THR A 190 -8.14 -32.69 33.45
N SER A 191 -9.44 -32.50 33.68
CA SER A 191 -9.97 -31.37 34.42
C SER A 191 -10.01 -31.73 35.92
N GLU A 192 -10.19 -30.70 36.76
CA GLU A 192 -10.25 -30.64 38.24
C GLU A 192 -8.96 -30.10 38.89
N ASN A 193 -8.95 -29.17 39.85
CA ASN A 193 -9.96 -28.29 40.45
C ASN A 193 -9.24 -27.22 41.30
N ASN A 194 -9.88 -26.08 41.53
CA ASN A 194 -9.47 -25.03 42.48
C ASN A 194 -9.50 -25.50 43.95
N LYS A 195 -8.53 -25.07 44.78
CA LYS A 195 -8.75 -24.32 46.04
C LYS A 195 -7.45 -24.01 46.81
N GLU A 196 -7.33 -22.71 47.14
CA GLU A 196 -6.92 -22.11 48.43
C GLU A 196 -5.60 -22.50 49.15
N ASN A 197 -4.69 -21.51 49.16
CA ASN A 197 -4.17 -20.78 50.34
C ASN A 197 -3.03 -21.37 51.21
N CYS A 198 -2.09 -20.46 51.53
CA CYS A 198 -1.54 -20.13 52.87
C CYS A 198 -0.01 -20.30 53.12
N MET A 199 0.63 -19.13 53.27
CA MET A 199 1.69 -18.69 54.21
C MET A 199 3.02 -19.45 54.45
N GLU A 200 4.07 -18.63 54.30
CA GLU A 200 5.20 -18.33 55.20
C GLU A 200 6.44 -19.24 55.32
N LYS A 201 7.59 -18.54 55.10
CA LYS A 201 8.88 -18.55 55.82
C LYS A 201 9.75 -19.82 55.66
N GLN A 202 11.08 -19.75 55.55
CA GLN A 202 12.05 -18.69 55.80
C GLN A 202 13.41 -19.11 55.18
N GLU A 203 14.20 -18.12 54.75
CA GLU A 203 15.67 -17.93 54.95
C GLU A 203 16.65 -19.13 54.70
N SER A 204 17.84 -18.97 54.12
CA SER A 204 18.75 -17.82 54.01
C SER A 204 19.98 -18.13 53.12
N SER A 205 20.57 -17.04 52.59
CA SER A 205 22.02 -16.76 52.38
C SER A 205 22.80 -17.60 51.36
N SER A 206 23.70 -17.13 50.50
CA SER A 206 24.48 -15.87 50.29
C SER A 206 25.42 -16.21 49.11
N ASN A 207 26.00 -15.35 48.25
CA ASN A 207 26.53 -14.00 48.39
C ASN A 207 26.97 -13.46 46.99
N SER A 208 26.93 -12.14 46.83
CA SER A 208 27.86 -11.19 46.13
C SER A 208 28.40 -11.52 44.72
N SER A 209 28.52 -10.60 43.75
CA SER A 209 29.13 -9.26 43.88
C SER A 209 28.92 -8.38 42.63
N GLU A 210 28.64 -7.09 42.89
CA GLU A 210 29.21 -5.88 42.27
C GLU A 210 28.89 -5.48 40.80
N SER A 211 28.13 -4.38 40.71
CA SER A 211 28.17 -3.33 39.68
C SER A 211 29.37 -2.37 39.93
N PRO A 212 29.70 -1.39 39.05
CA PRO A 212 28.88 -0.16 38.97
C PRO A 212 28.75 0.51 37.59
N ASP A 213 27.83 1.46 37.58
CA ASP A 213 27.41 2.46 36.60
C ASP A 213 28.50 3.17 35.79
N VAL A 214 28.11 3.65 34.60
CA VAL A 214 28.29 5.08 34.25
C VAL A 214 27.14 5.58 33.35
N GLU A 215 26.33 6.45 33.93
CA GLU A 215 25.37 7.36 33.31
C GLU A 215 26.11 8.60 32.76
N VAL A 216 25.98 8.92 31.46
CA VAL A 216 26.33 10.26 30.93
C VAL A 216 25.29 10.69 29.90
N GLY A 217 24.39 11.57 30.34
CA GLY A 217 23.60 12.40 29.43
C GLY A 217 24.44 13.53 28.83
N ARG A 218 24.27 13.81 27.53
CA ARG A 218 24.64 15.10 26.92
C ARG A 218 23.68 15.52 25.80
N LYS A 219 22.79 16.44 26.20
CA LYS A 219 22.46 17.75 25.60
C LYS A 219 22.30 17.87 24.07
N ARG A 220 21.06 18.20 23.71
CA ARG A 220 20.59 18.98 22.56
C ARG A 220 21.34 20.33 22.43
N PRO A 221 21.69 20.80 21.22
CA PRO A 221 21.93 22.21 20.97
C PRO A 221 20.67 22.85 20.35
N THR A 222 20.05 23.74 21.10
CA THR A 222 19.19 24.82 20.61
C THR A 222 20.02 26.11 20.61
N SER A 223 20.15 26.80 19.48
CA SER A 223 20.09 28.27 19.35
C SER A 223 20.81 28.73 18.07
N GLY A 224 20.09 29.48 17.24
CA GLY A 224 20.60 30.21 16.09
C GLY A 224 19.53 31.14 15.55
N VAL A 225 18.96 31.97 16.44
CA VAL A 225 18.13 33.12 16.09
C VAL A 225 19.06 34.32 15.98
N ASN A 226 19.13 34.92 14.79
CA ASN A 226 19.38 36.35 14.60
C ASN A 226 19.09 36.69 13.13
N ASN A 227 18.04 37.47 12.92
CA ASN A 227 17.91 38.56 11.95
C ASN A 227 16.42 38.93 11.86
N GLN A 228 16.01 39.90 12.67
CA GLN A 228 14.79 40.67 12.44
C GLN A 228 15.22 42.11 12.24
N ASP A 229 15.11 42.54 10.98
CA ASP A 229 15.28 43.91 10.54
C ASP A 229 14.09 44.78 10.97
N ASP A 230 14.41 46.05 11.14
CA ASP A 230 13.56 47.17 11.51
C ASP A 230 12.30 47.37 10.63
N LEU A 231 11.18 47.64 11.31
CA LEU A 231 10.04 48.59 11.12
C LEU A 231 9.88 49.39 9.79
N PRO A 232 8.69 49.96 9.42
CA PRO A 232 7.61 50.44 10.32
C PRO A 232 6.14 50.30 9.84
N ALA A 233 5.26 50.72 10.77
CA ALA A 233 3.80 50.76 10.77
C ALA A 233 3.10 51.48 9.59
N LYS A 234 1.89 51.00 9.25
CA LYS A 234 0.82 51.80 8.64
C LYS A 234 -0.56 51.43 9.20
N MET A 235 -1.30 52.48 9.55
CA MET A 235 -2.64 52.58 10.12
C MET A 235 -3.78 52.08 9.20
N PRO A 236 -4.99 51.83 9.75
CA PRO A 236 -6.16 51.43 8.98
C PRO A 236 -6.81 52.62 8.26
N LYS A 237 -7.46 52.35 7.12
CA LYS A 237 -8.35 53.29 6.46
C LYS A 237 -9.81 52.89 6.68
N VAL A 238 -10.55 53.93 7.06
CA VAL A 238 -12.00 54.21 7.07
C VAL A 238 -12.86 53.29 6.20
#